data_AF-A0A4V0ZHG2-F1
#
_entry.id   AF-A0A4V0ZHG2-F1
#
_cell.length_a   1.000
_cell.length_b   1.000
_cell.length_c   1.000
_cell.angle_alpha   90.00
_cell.angle_beta   90.00
_cell.angle_gamma   90.00
#
_symmetry.space_group_name_H-M   'P 1'
#
loop_
_entity.id
_entity.type
_entity.pdbx_description
1 polymer ?
#
loop_
_entity_poly.entity_id
_entity_poly.type
_entity_poly.pdbx_seq_one_letter_code
_entity_poly.pdbx_strand_id
1 'polypeptide(L)'
;MNIYGFAFNRRGIFRWAQVGASASLLFLTGCAAPEMQIVGGGFRNLTDFPIRDVELCVIENHRVVSCSYIGARGFFSTLIPVRAYEQNEVEVSWNFRGRTLKSGPFKVEVPDPVPSEPVVAVIRFYPTGRVSAIFVPKSVIPPEYMAH
;
A
#
# COMPACT_ATOMS: atom_id res chain seq x y z
N MET A 1 -33.57 19.73 -36.18
CA MET A 1 -34.62 19.63 -35.14
C MET A 1 -35.57 18.54 -35.62
N ASN A 2 -35.45 17.32 -35.09
CA ASN A 2 -36.32 16.21 -35.46
C ASN A 2 -37.02 15.69 -34.21
N ILE A 3 -38.32 15.46 -34.38
CA ILE A 3 -39.33 15.17 -33.38
C ILE A 3 -39.45 13.64 -33.27
N TYR A 4 -39.57 13.13 -32.05
CA TYR A 4 -39.86 11.72 -31.79
C TYR A 4 -41.32 11.40 -32.14
N GLY A 5 -41.55 10.23 -32.77
CA GLY A 5 -42.88 9.64 -32.91
C GLY A 5 -42.85 8.17 -32.54
N PHE A 6 -43.77 7.75 -31.68
CA PHE A 6 -43.93 6.36 -31.22
C PHE A 6 -45.01 5.61 -32.02
N ALA A 7 -44.66 4.36 -32.37
CA ALA A 7 -45.41 3.10 -32.38
C ALA A 7 -46.89 3.02 -32.84
N PHE A 8 -47.21 2.06 -33.72
CA PHE A 8 -47.87 0.80 -33.32
C PHE A 8 -47.92 -0.24 -34.47
N ASN A 9 -47.91 -1.52 -34.09
CA ASN A 9 -47.93 -2.72 -34.92
C ASN A 9 -49.37 -3.28 -35.03
N ARG A 10 -49.78 -3.78 -36.21
CA ARG A 10 -50.62 -4.99 -36.35
C ARG A 10 -50.65 -5.47 -37.81
N ARG A 11 -50.10 -6.69 -38.03
CA ARG A 11 -50.24 -7.60 -39.20
C ARG A 11 -49.10 -7.61 -40.25
N GLY A 12 -48.43 -8.76 -40.36
CA GLY A 12 -48.04 -9.34 -41.66
C GLY A 12 -46.58 -9.21 -42.12
N ILE A 13 -45.76 -10.23 -41.81
CA ILE A 13 -44.71 -10.86 -42.64
C ILE A 13 -43.64 -9.96 -43.33
N PHE A 14 -42.40 -10.17 -42.83
CA PHE A 14 -41.07 -10.17 -43.46
C PHE A 14 -40.64 -9.05 -44.45
N ARG A 15 -39.54 -8.38 -44.08
CA ARG A 15 -38.35 -8.36 -44.92
C ARG A 15 -37.08 -8.13 -44.09
N TRP A 16 -36.10 -9.00 -44.33
CA TRP A 16 -34.74 -8.88 -43.84
C TRP A 16 -34.08 -7.63 -44.43
N ALA A 17 -33.49 -6.81 -43.58
CA ALA A 17 -32.42 -5.91 -43.95
C ALA A 17 -31.37 -6.00 -42.84
N GLN A 18 -30.57 -7.05 -42.90
CA GLN A 18 -29.35 -7.17 -42.12
C GLN A 18 -28.32 -6.23 -42.77
N VAL A 19 -28.45 -4.93 -42.51
CA VAL A 19 -27.43 -3.95 -42.84
C VAL A 19 -26.33 -4.14 -41.82
N GLY A 20 -25.24 -4.78 -42.25
CA GLY A 20 -24.05 -5.00 -41.45
C GLY A 20 -23.50 -3.68 -40.96
N ALA A 21 -23.74 -3.36 -39.69
CA ALA A 21 -22.90 -2.45 -38.95
C ALA A 21 -21.79 -3.31 -38.34
N SER A 22 -20.62 -3.32 -38.98
CA SER A 22 -19.38 -3.76 -38.37
C SER A 22 -19.20 -2.99 -37.07
N ALA A 23 -19.57 -3.62 -35.96
CA ALA A 23 -19.20 -3.17 -34.64
C ALA A 23 -17.69 -3.41 -34.50
N SER A 24 -16.90 -2.40 -34.85
CA SER A 24 -15.51 -2.30 -34.42
C SER A 24 -15.50 -2.28 -32.90
N LEU A 25 -15.39 -3.46 -32.30
CA LEU A 25 -15.00 -3.65 -30.91
C LEU A 25 -13.58 -3.09 -30.77
N LEU A 26 -13.48 -1.79 -30.50
CA LEU A 26 -12.29 -1.22 -29.90
C LEU A 26 -12.23 -1.77 -28.48
N PHE A 27 -11.47 -2.86 -28.31
CA PHE A 27 -11.00 -3.29 -27.01
C PHE A 27 -10.22 -2.13 -26.41
N LEU A 28 -10.87 -1.38 -25.53
CA LEU A 28 -10.18 -0.61 -24.50
C LEU A 28 -9.45 -1.63 -23.64
N THR A 29 -8.23 -2.01 -24.04
CA THR A 29 -7.26 -2.60 -23.13
C THR A 29 -6.97 -1.54 -22.09
N GLY A 30 -7.80 -1.51 -21.04
CA GLY A 30 -7.53 -0.77 -19.83
C GLY A 30 -6.17 -1.24 -19.35
N CYS A 31 -5.19 -0.36 -19.44
CA CYS A 31 -3.91 -0.55 -18.79
C CYS A 31 -4.22 -0.49 -17.29
N ALA A 32 -4.51 -1.64 -16.67
CA ALA A 32 -4.61 -1.73 -15.23
C ALA A 32 -3.25 -1.29 -14.70
N ALA A 33 -3.24 -0.21 -13.91
CA ALA A 33 -2.02 0.22 -13.25
C ALA A 33 -1.48 -0.97 -12.43
N PRO A 34 -0.16 -1.25 -12.49
CA PRO A 34 0.42 -2.36 -11.74
C PRO A 34 0.09 -2.18 -10.24
N GLU A 35 -0.55 -3.18 -9.65
CA GLU A 35 -0.82 -3.21 -8.21
C GLU A 35 0.52 -3.42 -7.48
N MET A 36 0.83 -2.53 -6.53
CA MET A 36 2.05 -2.63 -5.74
C MET A 36 2.02 -3.93 -4.92
N GLN A 37 3.06 -4.75 -5.03
CA GLN A 37 3.14 -5.99 -4.27
C GLN A 37 3.92 -5.76 -2.99
N ILE A 38 3.25 -5.77 -1.83
CA ILE A 38 3.93 -5.63 -0.55
C ILE A 38 4.03 -6.97 0.17
N VAL A 39 5.27 -7.37 0.50
CA VAL A 39 5.58 -8.71 1.01
C VAL A 39 5.97 -8.76 2.48
N GLY A 40 6.07 -7.60 3.15
CA GLY A 40 6.30 -7.55 4.58
C GLY A 40 6.39 -6.14 5.14
N GLY A 41 6.71 -6.06 6.42
CA GLY A 41 7.00 -4.81 7.12
C GLY A 41 8.25 -4.92 7.98
N GLY A 42 8.76 -3.78 8.45
CA GLY A 42 9.86 -3.77 9.40
C GLY A 42 10.17 -2.41 10.00
N PHE A 43 11.05 -2.45 10.99
CA PHE A 43 11.55 -1.31 11.72
C PHE A 43 13.06 -1.22 11.52
N ARG A 44 13.54 -0.06 11.06
CA ARG A 44 14.96 0.23 10.87
C ARG A 44 15.41 1.29 11.86
N ASN A 45 16.36 0.94 12.72
CA ASN A 45 17.02 1.90 13.58
C ASN A 45 18.17 2.57 12.81
N LEU A 46 18.12 3.89 12.60
CA LEU A 46 19.21 4.67 12.01
C LEU A 46 20.02 5.42 13.05
N THR A 47 19.78 5.15 14.33
CA THR A 47 20.50 5.76 15.44
C THR A 47 21.65 4.88 15.92
N ASP A 48 22.59 5.49 16.65
CA ASP A 48 23.71 4.80 17.31
C ASP A 48 23.33 4.25 18.69
N PHE A 49 22.05 4.34 19.07
CA PHE A 49 21.52 3.83 20.32
C PHE A 49 20.44 2.78 20.07
N PRO A 50 20.18 1.86 21.01
CA PRO A 50 19.05 0.97 20.88
C PRO A 50 17.72 1.72 20.97
N ILE A 51 16.75 1.28 20.18
CA ILE A 51 15.34 1.66 20.31
C ILE A 51 14.63 0.53 21.05
N ARG A 52 13.76 0.88 22.00
CA ARG A 52 13.02 -0.09 22.81
C ARG A 52 11.52 0.16 22.72
N ASP A 53 10.75 -0.87 23.04
CA ASP A 53 9.29 -0.78 23.23
C ASP A 53 8.60 -0.07 22.06
N VAL A 54 8.94 -0.48 20.84
CA VAL A 54 8.33 0.04 19.62
C VAL A 54 6.95 -0.55 19.50
N GLU A 55 5.95 0.30 19.34
CA GLU A 55 4.60 -0.09 18.97
C GLU A 55 4.17 0.71 17.74
N LEU A 56 3.67 0.01 16.73
CA LEU A 56 2.96 0.61 15.61
C LEU A 56 1.50 0.22 15.72
N CYS A 57 0.62 1.21 15.73
CA CYS A 57 -0.83 1.03 15.77
C CYS A 57 -1.44 1.49 14.44
N VAL A 58 -2.21 0.64 13.79
CA VAL A 58 -3.08 1.03 12.66
C VAL A 58 -4.36 1.62 13.23
N ILE A 59 -4.60 2.91 12.99
CA ILE A 59 -5.63 3.68 13.69
C ILE A 59 -7.04 3.15 13.38
N GLU A 60 -7.31 2.78 12.13
CA GLU A 60 -8.64 2.36 11.70
C GLU A 60 -9.14 1.09 12.41
N ASN A 61 -8.26 0.10 12.60
CA ASN A 61 -8.64 -1.23 13.09
C ASN A 61 -7.96 -1.60 14.42
N HIS A 62 -7.24 -0.67 15.03
CA HIS A 62 -6.49 -0.83 16.28
C HIS A 62 -5.54 -2.04 16.30
N ARG A 63 -5.07 -2.50 15.14
CA ARG A 63 -4.06 -3.56 15.08
C ARG A 63 -2.72 -3.00 15.52
N VAL A 64 -2.09 -3.69 16.46
CA VAL A 64 -0.80 -3.29 17.04
C VAL A 64 0.29 -4.27 16.63
N VAL A 65 1.45 -3.70 16.34
CA VAL A 65 2.71 -4.38 16.06
C VAL A 65 3.68 -3.96 17.13
N SER A 66 4.30 -4.89 17.83
CA SER A 66 5.28 -4.54 18.85
C SER A 66 6.63 -5.18 18.61
N CYS A 67 7.68 -4.45 18.99
CA CYS A 67 9.05 -4.91 19.02
C CYS A 67 9.71 -4.37 20.29
N SER A 68 10.18 -5.25 21.16
CA SER A 68 10.76 -4.86 22.45
C SER A 68 12.14 -4.21 22.32
N TYR A 69 12.91 -4.57 21.28
CA TYR A 69 14.29 -4.12 21.13
C TYR A 69 14.75 -4.12 19.67
N ILE A 70 15.30 -2.99 19.24
CA ILE A 70 16.03 -2.86 17.98
C ILE A 70 17.42 -2.32 18.31
N GLY A 71 18.44 -3.13 18.03
CA GLY A 71 19.84 -2.74 18.24
C GLY A 71 20.22 -1.47 17.46
N ALA A 72 21.29 -0.81 17.88
CA ALA A 72 21.85 0.33 17.15
C ALA A 72 22.14 -0.07 15.70
N ARG A 73 21.72 0.78 14.74
CA ARG A 73 21.80 0.48 13.29
C ARG A 73 21.11 -0.82 12.84
N GLY A 74 20.31 -1.44 13.70
CA GLY A 74 19.67 -2.73 13.47
C GLY A 74 18.37 -2.65 12.69
N PHE A 75 17.85 -3.82 12.34
CA PHE A 75 16.56 -4.00 11.68
C PHE A 75 15.75 -5.09 12.38
N PHE A 76 14.44 -4.91 12.41
CA PHE A 76 13.48 -5.90 12.88
C PHE A 76 12.41 -6.09 11.80
N SER A 77 12.24 -7.32 11.31
CA SER A 77 11.16 -7.66 10.36
C SER A 77 9.90 -8.10 11.09
N THR A 78 8.76 -7.91 10.44
CA THR A 78 7.47 -8.38 10.89
C THR A 78 6.64 -8.91 9.72
N LEU A 79 5.83 -9.94 10.00
CA LEU A 79 4.98 -10.64 9.03
C LEU A 79 3.58 -10.03 8.87
N ILE A 80 3.37 -8.80 9.35
CA ILE A 80 2.01 -8.25 9.40
C ILE A 80 1.45 -8.04 8.00
N PRO A 81 0.20 -8.51 7.75
CA PRO A 81 -0.40 -8.46 6.43
C PRO A 81 -0.52 -7.01 5.98
N VAL A 82 0.19 -6.73 4.90
CA VAL A 82 0.61 -5.38 4.57
C VAL A 82 -0.52 -4.50 4.03
N ARG A 83 -1.64 -5.12 3.63
CA ARG A 83 -2.91 -4.45 3.31
C ARG A 83 -3.41 -3.54 4.43
N ALA A 84 -3.05 -3.82 5.69
CA ALA A 84 -3.44 -2.97 6.80
C ALA A 84 -2.79 -1.57 6.77
N TYR A 85 -1.66 -1.40 6.07
CA TYR A 85 -0.90 -0.15 6.00
C TYR A 85 -1.24 0.71 4.78
N GLU A 86 -1.69 0.09 3.68
CA GLU A 86 -1.68 0.72 2.35
C GLU A 86 -2.49 2.01 2.24
N GLN A 87 -3.46 2.25 3.11
CA GLN A 87 -4.27 3.48 3.06
C GLN A 87 -4.64 4.05 4.43
N ASN A 88 -4.16 3.40 5.49
CA ASN A 88 -4.53 3.72 6.85
C ASN A 88 -3.49 4.58 7.53
N GLU A 89 -3.98 5.49 8.37
CA GLU A 89 -3.12 6.21 9.27
C GLU A 89 -2.55 5.25 10.31
N VAL A 90 -1.26 5.41 10.58
CA VAL A 90 -0.54 4.69 11.61
C VAL A 90 0.02 5.68 12.62
N GLU A 91 0.05 5.27 13.88
CA GLU A 91 0.80 5.95 14.93
C GLU A 91 1.92 5.01 15.40
N VAL A 92 3.12 5.56 15.61
CA VAL A 92 4.24 4.82 16.17
C VAL A 92 4.63 5.44 17.49
N SER A 93 4.80 4.61 18.52
CA SER A 93 5.40 4.98 19.79
C SER A 93 6.66 4.16 20.05
N TRP A 94 7.66 4.74 20.69
CA TRP A 94 8.91 4.05 21.01
C TRP A 94 9.63 4.71 22.17
N ASN A 95 10.48 3.95 22.86
CA ASN A 95 11.40 4.48 23.85
C ASN A 95 12.76 4.78 23.21
N PHE A 96 13.18 6.05 23.29
CA PHE A 96 14.49 6.51 22.84
C PHE A 96 15.18 7.27 23.96
N ARG A 97 16.35 6.75 24.38
CA ARG A 97 17.18 7.35 25.45
C ARG A 97 16.40 7.59 26.75
N GLY A 98 15.54 6.63 27.12
CA GLY A 98 14.74 6.67 28.35
C GLY A 98 13.49 7.54 28.27
N ARG A 99 13.16 8.09 27.10
CA ARG A 99 11.94 8.88 26.87
C ARG A 99 11.03 8.17 25.89
N THR A 100 9.75 8.09 26.23
CA THR A 100 8.72 7.63 25.30
C THR A 100 8.39 8.75 24.33
N LEU A 101 8.52 8.47 23.04
CA LEU A 101 8.19 9.36 21.93
C LEU A 101 6.99 8.79 21.16
N LYS A 102 6.30 9.68 20.45
CA LYS A 102 5.18 9.36 19.55
C LYS A 102 5.30 10.17 18.26
N SER A 103 4.95 9.56 17.14
CA SER A 103 4.98 10.21 15.82
C SER A 103 3.78 11.10 15.54
N GLY A 104 2.65 10.84 16.21
CA GLY A 104 1.33 11.24 15.73
C GLY A 104 0.88 10.40 14.52
N PRO A 105 -0.36 10.57 14.04
CA PRO A 105 -0.88 9.89 12.86
C PRO A 105 -0.13 10.28 11.59
N PHE A 106 0.26 9.30 10.77
CA PHE A 106 0.77 9.53 9.42
C PHE A 106 0.43 8.37 8.50
N LYS A 107 0.52 8.57 7.18
CA LYS A 107 0.36 7.52 6.18
C LYS A 107 1.70 7.15 5.57
N VAL A 108 1.86 5.88 5.21
CA VAL A 108 3.01 5.46 4.41
C VAL A 108 2.72 5.83 2.96
N GLU A 109 3.48 6.78 2.43
CA GLU A 109 3.26 7.24 1.06
C GLU A 109 3.67 6.15 0.06
N VAL A 110 2.76 5.80 -0.84
CA VAL A 110 3.04 4.89 -1.95
C VAL A 110 3.95 5.64 -2.94
N PRO A 111 5.13 5.09 -3.28
CA PRO A 111 6.03 5.71 -4.23
C PRO A 111 5.41 5.84 -5.62
N ASP A 112 5.74 6.94 -6.30
CA ASP A 112 5.44 7.18 -7.71
C ASP A 112 6.77 7.36 -8.48
N PRO A 113 7.11 6.48 -9.44
CA PRO A 113 6.29 5.37 -9.96
C PRO A 113 6.16 4.21 -8.98
N VAL A 114 5.03 3.49 -9.08
CA VAL A 114 4.80 2.25 -8.33
C VAL A 114 5.86 1.21 -8.72
N PRO A 115 6.62 0.65 -7.76
CA PRO A 115 7.63 -0.36 -8.02
C PRO A 115 7.03 -1.60 -8.69
N SER A 116 7.72 -2.09 -9.72
CA SER A 116 7.36 -3.32 -10.42
C SER A 116 7.75 -4.59 -9.66
N GLU A 117 8.68 -4.47 -8.70
CA GLU A 117 9.10 -5.56 -7.84
C GLU A 117 8.45 -5.49 -6.45
N PRO A 118 8.39 -6.61 -5.71
CA PRO A 118 7.82 -6.61 -4.37
C PRO A 118 8.57 -5.70 -3.41
N VAL A 119 7.84 -4.99 -2.55
CA VAL A 119 8.38 -4.04 -1.57
C VAL A 119 8.09 -4.46 -0.12
N VAL A 120 8.77 -3.82 0.81
CA VAL A 120 8.56 -3.92 2.26
C VAL A 120 8.32 -2.53 2.83
N ALA A 121 7.30 -2.40 3.69
CA ALA A 121 7.04 -1.18 4.43
C ALA A 121 8.03 -1.04 5.59
N VAL A 122 8.84 0.02 5.61
CA VAL A 122 9.88 0.21 6.63
C VAL A 122 9.68 1.52 7.38
N ILE A 123 9.48 1.44 8.69
CA ILE A 123 9.56 2.61 9.58
C ILE A 123 11.01 2.83 9.97
N ARG A 124 11.51 4.06 9.76
CA ARG A 124 12.89 4.46 10.06
C ARG A 124 12.92 5.37 11.29
N PHE A 125 13.74 5.02 12.27
CA PHE A 125 13.95 5.82 13.49
C PHE A 125 15.23 6.64 13.34
N TYR A 126 15.14 7.96 13.48
CA TYR A 126 16.26 8.88 13.28
C TYR A 126 16.85 9.39 14.61
N PRO A 127 18.14 9.79 14.63
CA PRO A 127 18.79 10.33 15.83
C PRO A 127 18.10 11.57 16.41
N THR A 128 17.32 12.27 15.60
CA THR A 128 16.52 13.44 16.00
C THR A 128 15.30 13.08 16.84
N GLY A 129 15.00 11.78 17.05
CA GLY A 129 13.76 11.35 17.69
C GLY A 129 12.54 11.50 16.77
N ARG A 130 12.75 11.51 15.46
CA ARG A 130 11.67 11.47 14.46
C ARG A 130 11.60 10.10 13.79
N VAL A 131 10.45 9.81 13.20
CA VAL A 131 10.27 8.65 12.33
C VAL A 131 9.88 9.09 10.92
N SER A 132 10.15 8.22 9.95
CA SER A 132 9.53 8.27 8.63
C SER A 132 9.14 6.85 8.22
N ALA A 133 8.28 6.72 7.22
CA ALA A 133 7.93 5.44 6.63
C ALA A 133 8.14 5.48 5.13
N ILE A 134 8.67 4.40 4.59
CA ILE A 134 8.91 4.26 3.16
C ILE A 134 8.65 2.82 2.72
N PHE A 135 8.40 2.65 1.42
CA PHE A 135 8.50 1.35 0.78
C PHE A 135 9.91 1.14 0.24
N VAL A 136 10.49 -0.03 0.54
CA VAL A 136 11.82 -0.41 0.05
C VAL A 136 11.67 -1.67 -0.80
N PRO A 137 12.27 -1.74 -1.99
CA PRO A 137 12.26 -2.97 -2.75
C PRO A 137 12.87 -4.14 -1.98
N LYS A 138 12.26 -5.32 -2.09
CA LYS A 138 12.69 -6.54 -1.38
C LYS A 138 14.15 -6.87 -1.69
N SER A 139 14.59 -6.62 -2.92
CA SER A 139 15.96 -6.84 -3.41
C SER A 139 17.02 -6.02 -2.67
N VAL A 140 16.64 -4.89 -2.05
CA VAL A 140 17.54 -3.99 -1.32
C VAL A 140 17.67 -4.39 0.15
N ILE A 141 16.74 -5.17 0.68
CA ILE A 141 16.78 -5.61 2.07
C ILE A 141 17.63 -6.88 2.16
N PRO A 142 18.71 -6.87 2.95
CA PRO A 142 19.55 -8.05 3.14
C PRO A 142 18.74 -9.30 3.56
N PRO A 143 19.00 -10.48 2.98
CA PRO A 143 18.22 -11.69 3.25
C PRO A 143 18.15 -12.08 4.73
N GLU A 144 19.20 -11.81 5.50
CA GLU A 144 19.27 -12.05 6.95
C GLU A 144 18.19 -11.29 7.74
N TYR A 145 17.63 -10.23 7.16
CA TYR A 145 16.57 -9.45 7.77
C TYR A 145 15.16 -9.93 7.37
N MET A 146 15.06 -10.87 6.43
CA MET A 146 13.79 -11.38 5.90
C MET A 146 13.44 -12.79 6.40
N ALA A 147 14.32 -13.41 7.20
CA ALA A 147 14.23 -14.81 7.59
C ALA A 147 13.42 -15.03 8.88
N HIS A 148 12.13 -14.65 8.91
CA HIS A 148 11.23 -14.98 10.02
C HIS A 148 9.82 -15.27 9.50
#